data_AF-A0AAU8GW26-F1
#
_entry.id   AF-A0AAU8GW26-F1
#
_cell.length_a   1.000
_cell.length_b   1.000
_cell.length_c   1.000
_cell.angle_alpha   90.00
_cell.angle_beta   90.00
_cell.angle_gamma   90.00
#
_symmetry.space_group_name_H-M   'P 1'
#
loop_
_entity.id
_entity.type
_entity.pdbx_description
1 polymer ?
#
loop_
_entity_poly.entity_id
_entity_poly.type
_entity_poly.pdbx_seq_one_letter_code
_entity_poly.pdbx_strand_id
1 'polypeptide(L)'
;MEIPLSKGKDGYTLKVIVKTGARTAGIEGIEGDVLKLKLKSQPHDGLANKELVEILSEILNVPKSKVEIIKGKTSRHKVIKIKEN
;
A
#
# COMPACT_ATOMS: atom_id res chain seq x y z
N MET A 1 16.21 -0.80 -2.50
CA MET A 1 15.36 -0.21 -1.45
C MET A 1 14.62 -1.36 -0.79
N GLU A 2 14.82 -1.60 0.50
CA GLU A 2 14.18 -2.72 1.20
C GLU A 2 12.80 -2.30 1.68
N ILE A 3 11.75 -2.99 1.22
CA ILE A 3 10.38 -2.66 1.63
C ILE A 3 10.16 -3.23 3.05
N PRO A 4 9.67 -2.43 4.03
CA PRO A 4 9.53 -2.85 5.41
C PRO A 4 8.34 -3.82 5.59
N LEU A 5 8.56 -5.08 5.22
CA LEU A 5 7.58 -6.14 5.36
C LEU A 5 7.73 -6.83 6.71
N SER A 6 6.64 -6.89 7.48
CA SER A 6 6.56 -7.69 8.70
C SER A 6 5.97 -9.06 8.39
N LYS A 7 6.71 -10.14 8.65
CA LYS A 7 6.22 -11.51 8.44
C LYS A 7 5.24 -11.92 9.55
N GLY A 8 4.08 -12.43 9.16
CA GLY A 8 3.08 -13.04 10.03
C GLY A 8 2.86 -14.52 9.68
N LYS A 9 1.89 -15.17 10.33
CA LYS A 9 1.58 -16.59 10.12
C LYS A 9 1.07 -16.93 8.71
N ASP A 10 0.34 -16.02 8.07
CA ASP A 10 -0.34 -16.24 6.77
C ASP A 10 0.13 -15.27 5.66
N GLY A 11 1.37 -14.78 5.75
CA GLY A 11 1.97 -13.86 4.79
C GLY A 11 2.63 -12.65 5.43
N TYR A 12 2.62 -11.50 4.75
CA TYR A 12 3.31 -10.28 5.18
C TYR A 12 2.33 -9.16 5.48
N THR A 13 2.77 -8.24 6.35
CA THR A 13 2.06 -7.00 6.65
C THR A 13 2.95 -5.82 6.32
N LEU A 14 2.40 -4.84 5.63
CA LEU A 14 3.07 -3.61 5.24
C LEU A 14 2.30 -2.41 5.78
N LYS A 15 2.97 -1.56 6.55
CA LYS A 15 2.41 -0.27 6.95
C LYS A 15 2.71 0.74 5.85
N VAL A 16 1.68 1.46 5.42
CA VAL A 16 1.81 2.48 4.38
C VAL A 16 1.20 3.79 4.82
N ILE A 17 1.82 4.90 4.41
CA ILE A 17 1.23 6.23 4.47
C ILE A 17 0.99 6.67 3.03
N VAL A 18 -0.24 7.11 2.77
CA VAL A 18 -0.70 7.44 1.43
C VAL A 18 -1.01 8.93 1.34
N LYS A 19 -0.37 9.61 0.39
CA LYS A 19 -0.67 11.00 0.01
C LYS A 19 -1.44 11.03 -1.30
N THR A 20 -2.70 11.41 -1.26
CA THR A 20 -3.58 11.51 -2.43
C THR A 20 -3.44 12.85 -3.15
N GLY A 21 -3.92 12.94 -4.39
CA GLY A 21 -3.93 14.17 -5.18
C GLY A 21 -2.54 14.62 -5.66
N ALA A 22 -1.58 13.69 -5.75
CA ALA A 22 -0.26 14.00 -6.27
C ALA A 22 -0.27 14.06 -7.81
N ARG A 23 0.63 14.86 -8.40
CA ARG A 23 0.79 14.93 -9.87
C ARG A 23 1.23 13.59 -10.49
N THR A 24 1.94 12.77 -9.71
CA THR A 24 2.51 11.48 -10.11
C THR A 24 2.28 10.46 -9.01
N ALA A 25 2.00 9.21 -9.38
CA ALA A 25 1.89 8.11 -8.44
C ALA A 25 3.25 7.42 -8.24
N GLY A 26 3.49 6.84 -7.06
CA GLY A 26 4.69 6.05 -6.79
C GLY A 26 5.16 6.07 -5.34
N ILE A 27 6.31 5.44 -5.09
CA ILE A 27 6.97 5.44 -3.78
C ILE A 27 7.59 6.83 -3.54
N GLU A 28 7.32 7.42 -2.38
CA GLU A 28 7.93 8.66 -1.93
C GLU A 28 9.17 8.38 -1.06
N GLY A 29 9.14 7.31 -0.27
CA GLY A 29 10.26 6.88 0.56
C GLY A 29 9.83 5.91 1.65
N ILE A 30 10.75 5.60 2.57
CA ILE A 30 10.49 4.76 3.73
C ILE A 30 10.89 5.54 4.98
N GLU A 31 10.06 5.48 6.01
CA GLU A 31 10.32 6.07 7.32
C GLU A 31 10.11 4.99 8.38
N GLY A 32 11.20 4.48 8.94
CA GLY A 32 11.17 3.36 9.88
C GLY A 32 10.55 2.12 9.24
N ASP A 33 9.43 1.68 9.78
CA ASP A 33 8.66 0.52 9.31
C ASP A 33 7.49 0.88 8.39
N VAL A 34 7.43 2.13 7.90
CA VAL A 34 6.32 2.65 7.11
C VAL A 34 6.78 3.07 5.71
N LEU A 35 6.10 2.51 4.69
CA LEU A 35 6.30 2.89 3.29
C LEU A 35 5.42 4.10 2.93
N LYS A 36 6.03 5.20 2.51
CA LYS A 36 5.32 6.40 2.04
C LYS A 36 5.07 6.29 0.54
N LEU A 37 3.81 6.42 0.13
CA LEU A 37 3.38 6.40 -1.26
C LEU A 37 2.55 7.64 -1.57
N LYS A 38 2.67 8.10 -2.81
CA LYS A 38 1.81 9.12 -3.38
C LYS A 38 0.90 8.49 -4.45
N LEU A 39 -0.36 8.90 -4.45
CA LEU A 39 -1.37 8.48 -5.41
C LEU A 39 -1.89 9.69 -6.17
N LYS A 40 -2.24 9.48 -7.44
CA LYS A 40 -2.92 10.51 -8.22
C LYS A 40 -4.38 10.65 -7.82
N SER A 41 -5.02 9.53 -7.50
CA SER A 41 -6.43 9.47 -7.14
C SER A 41 -6.73 10.25 -5.88
N GLN A 42 -7.91 10.86 -5.88
CA GLN A 42 -8.50 11.45 -4.70
C GLN A 42 -9.01 10.34 -3.75
N PRO A 43 -9.17 10.64 -2.44
CA PRO A 43 -9.63 9.66 -1.46
C PRO A 43 -11.13 9.32 -1.59
N HIS A 44 -11.86 9.91 -2.54
CA HIS A 44 -13.28 9.61 -2.78
C HIS A 44 -13.50 8.24 -3.45
N ASP A 45 -14.67 7.65 -3.22
CA ASP A 45 -15.18 6.46 -3.91
C ASP A 45 -14.24 5.24 -3.94
N GLY A 46 -13.29 5.16 -2.98
CA GLY A 46 -12.31 4.09 -2.90
C GLY A 46 -11.29 4.08 -4.05
N LEU A 47 -11.20 5.14 -4.86
CA LEU A 47 -10.24 5.22 -5.98
C LEU A 47 -8.79 5.14 -5.46
N ALA A 48 -8.48 5.89 -4.39
CA ALA A 48 -7.19 5.78 -3.72
C ALA A 48 -6.87 4.35 -3.22
N ASN A 49 -7.87 3.59 -2.80
CA ASN A 49 -7.65 2.21 -2.36
C ASN A 49 -7.34 1.28 -3.54
N LYS A 50 -8.03 1.48 -4.67
CA LYS A 50 -7.77 0.72 -5.91
C LYS A 50 -6.37 1.02 -6.42
N GLU A 51 -6.03 2.29 -6.64
CA GLU A 51 -4.71 2.69 -7.15
C GLU A 51 -3.57 2.22 -6.25
N LEU A 52 -3.75 2.27 -4.91
CA LEU A 52 -2.77 1.73 -3.97
C LEU A 52 -2.52 0.24 -4.18
N VAL A 53 -3.57 -0.56 -4.34
CA VAL A 53 -3.46 -1.99 -4.57
C VAL A 53 -2.75 -2.28 -5.89
N GLU A 54 -3.01 -1.49 -6.93
CA GLU A 54 -2.33 -1.61 -8.23
C GLU A 54 -0.83 -1.33 -8.10
N ILE A 55 -0.47 -0.20 -7.51
CA ILE A 55 0.92 0.19 -7.30
C ILE A 55 1.67 -0.87 -6.48
N LEU A 56 1.08 -1.34 -5.38
CA LEU A 56 1.72 -2.36 -4.55
C LEU A 56 1.83 -3.71 -5.26
N SER A 57 0.83 -4.09 -6.05
CA SER A 57 0.86 -5.30 -6.87
C SER A 57 2.01 -5.26 -7.88
N GLU A 58 2.21 -4.13 -8.55
CA GLU A 58 3.29 -3.92 -9.52
C GLU A 58 4.67 -3.89 -8.85
N ILE A 59 4.83 -3.14 -7.75
CA ILE A 59 6.11 -3.02 -7.03
C ILE A 59 6.55 -4.36 -6.44
N LEU A 60 5.63 -5.09 -5.82
CA LEU A 60 5.92 -6.35 -5.15
C LEU A 60 5.88 -7.55 -6.09
N ASN A 61 5.49 -7.34 -7.36
CA ASN A 61 5.27 -8.39 -8.35
C ASN A 61 4.34 -9.51 -7.83
N VAL A 62 3.25 -9.13 -7.18
CA VAL A 62 2.24 -10.08 -6.65
C VAL A 62 0.87 -9.77 -7.25
N PRO A 63 0.00 -10.76 -7.46
CA PRO A 63 -1.38 -10.53 -7.88
C PRO A 63 -2.13 -9.56 -6.96
N LYS A 64 -2.96 -8.67 -7.54
CA LYS A 64 -3.85 -7.76 -6.80
C LYS A 64 -4.72 -8.49 -5.77
N SER A 65 -5.11 -9.74 -6.04
CA SER A 65 -5.89 -10.59 -5.13
C SER A 65 -5.16 -10.95 -3.83
N LYS A 66 -3.82 -10.90 -3.82
CA LYS A 66 -3.00 -11.13 -2.63
C LYS A 66 -2.79 -9.88 -1.80
N VAL A 67 -3.12 -8.69 -2.32
CA VAL A 67 -2.92 -7.40 -1.67
C VAL A 67 -4.24 -6.91 -1.08
N GLU A 68 -4.33 -6.84 0.24
CA GLU A 68 -5.56 -6.52 0.95
C GLU A 68 -5.37 -5.41 1.99
N ILE A 69 -6.23 -4.39 1.97
CA ILE A 69 -6.22 -3.34 2.99
C ILE A 69 -6.97 -3.82 4.23
N ILE A 70 -6.24 -4.23 5.26
CA ILE A 70 -6.81 -4.77 6.50
C ILE A 70 -7.13 -3.69 7.54
N LYS A 71 -6.46 -2.53 7.51
CA LYS A 71 -6.76 -1.37 8.37
C LYS A 71 -6.59 -0.05 7.64
N GLY A 72 -7.33 0.97 8.07
CA GLY A 72 -7.16 2.35 7.57
C GLY A 72 -7.82 2.63 6.22
N LYS A 73 -8.88 1.92 5.83
CA LYS A 73 -9.57 2.17 4.55
C LYS A 73 -9.98 3.64 4.34
N THR A 74 -10.30 4.36 5.41
CA THR A 74 -10.65 5.79 5.44
C THR A 74 -9.53 6.71 5.92
N SER A 75 -8.36 6.18 6.28
CA SER A 75 -7.21 6.93 6.76
C SER A 75 -6.09 6.98 5.74
N ARG A 76 -5.21 7.99 5.84
CA ARG A 76 -3.94 8.04 5.11
C ARG A 76 -2.95 6.98 5.61
N HIS A 77 -3.06 6.56 6.87
CA HIS A 77 -2.28 5.46 7.43
C HIS A 77 -3.05 4.16 7.19
N LYS A 78 -2.46 3.26 6.40
CA LYS A 78 -3.08 1.99 6.03
C LYS A 78 -2.17 0.84 6.39
N VAL A 79 -2.79 -0.31 6.67
CA VAL A 79 -2.07 -1.56 6.88
C VAL A 79 -2.54 -2.53 5.80
N ILE A 80 -1.57 -3.03 5.05
CA ILE A 80 -1.78 -3.91 3.90
C ILE A 80 -1.31 -5.31 4.27
N LYS A 81 -2.15 -6.31 4.08
CA LYS A 81 -1.79 -7.71 4.16
C LYS A 81 -1.45 -8.20 2.76
N ILE A 82 -0.33 -8.90 2.64
CA ILE A 82 0.11 -9.58 1.43
C ILE A 82 0.08 -11.07 1.75
N LYS A 83 -0.82 -11.82 1.11
CA LYS A 83 -0.94 -13.27 1.34
C LYS A 83 0.24 -14.00 0.68
N GLU A 84 0.89 -14.89 1.42
CA GLU A 84 1.89 -15.80 0.86
C GLU A 84 1.15 -17.08 0.44
N ASN A 85 1.23 -17.44 -0.86
CA ASN A 85 0.62 -18.65 -1.41
C ASN A 85 1.36 -19.06 -2.68
#